data_AF-A0A926BT52-F1
#
_entry.id   AF-A0A926BT52-F1
#
_cell.length_a   1.000
_cell.length_b   1.000
_cell.length_c   1.000
_cell.angle_alpha   90.00
_cell.angle_beta   90.00
_cell.angle_gamma   90.00
#
_symmetry.space_group_name_H-M   'P 1'
#
loop_
_entity.id
_entity.type
_entity.pdbx_description
1 polymer ?
#
loop_
_entity_poly.entity_id
_entity_poly.type
_entity_poly.pdbx_seq_one_letter_code
_entity_poly.pdbx_strand_id
1 'polypeptide(L)'
;MKARIHLFLASFFACTLMVSANTPPTVGIDPLNVKIYKLKNGLTVMISVNKSEPRLQTMIAVRAGSKNDPADNTGLAHYLEHLLFKGTDRFGTKDYVKEKKYLDEVESLYEEYNHTTDAATRKNIYHRIDSVSGIAASYAIANEYDKLLASIGATGTNAFTSMEQTVYVNDIPSNQFEKWVAIEAERFRNPVLRLFHTELEAVYEEKNIGMDNEARKVNEATLAGLFTKHPYGTQTTIGTVEHLKNPSIKKIRNYFSNYYVPNNMAIIISGDVDPDKVFAQID
;
A
#
# COMPACT_ATOMS: atom_id res chain seq x y z
N MET A 1 -53.72 36.42 26.99
CA MET A 1 -54.90 36.64 26.12
C MET A 1 -54.46 36.44 24.66
N LYS A 2 -54.92 35.33 24.05
CA LYS A 2 -55.07 35.00 22.61
C LYS A 2 -54.08 35.63 21.60
N ALA A 3 -53.12 34.88 21.05
CA ALA A 3 -53.22 33.99 19.88
C ALA A 3 -53.16 34.72 18.52
N ARG A 4 -52.20 34.31 17.67
CA ARG A 4 -52.41 33.93 16.25
C ARG A 4 -51.13 33.32 15.69
N ILE A 5 -51.12 31.99 15.66
CA ILE A 5 -50.19 31.16 14.88
C ILE A 5 -50.78 31.07 13.47
N HIS A 6 -50.01 31.43 12.45
CA HIS A 6 -50.38 31.19 11.06
C HIS A 6 -49.98 29.77 10.67
N LEU A 7 -51.00 28.95 10.42
CA LEU A 7 -50.91 27.58 9.93
C LEU A 7 -50.66 27.64 8.42
N PHE A 8 -49.47 27.25 7.95
CA PHE A 8 -49.24 26.95 6.54
C PHE A 8 -49.44 25.44 6.35
N LEU A 9 -50.54 25.06 5.68
CA LEU A 9 -50.73 23.73 5.13
C LEU A 9 -49.75 23.55 3.96
N ALA A 10 -48.73 22.71 4.13
CA ALA A 10 -47.98 22.13 3.02
C ALA A 10 -48.64 20.78 2.68
N SER A 11 -49.33 20.74 1.54
CA SER A 11 -49.89 19.50 1.00
C SER A 11 -48.75 18.57 0.57
N PHE A 12 -48.65 17.41 1.22
CA PHE A 12 -47.69 16.36 0.89
C PHE A 12 -48.19 15.61 -0.35
N PHE A 13 -47.68 15.96 -1.53
CA PHE A 13 -47.88 15.14 -2.74
C PHE A 13 -46.85 14.01 -2.72
N ALA A 14 -47.25 12.85 -2.20
CA ALA A 14 -46.45 11.63 -2.26
C ALA A 14 -46.46 11.11 -3.71
N CYS A 15 -45.48 11.53 -4.52
CA CYS A 15 -45.19 10.90 -5.80
C CYS A 15 -44.33 9.67 -5.53
N THR A 16 -44.95 8.50 -5.48
CA THR A 16 -44.26 7.21 -5.39
C THR A 16 -43.61 6.91 -6.75
N LEU A 17 -42.35 7.33 -6.91
CA LEU A 17 -41.51 6.88 -8.01
C LEU A 17 -41.11 5.42 -7.74
N MET A 18 -41.82 4.48 -8.37
CA MET A 18 -41.31 3.13 -8.56
C MET A 18 -40.06 3.20 -9.43
N VAL A 19 -38.89 3.10 -8.82
CA VAL A 19 -37.63 2.89 -9.53
C VAL A 19 -37.63 1.45 -10.03
N SER A 20 -37.86 1.29 -11.34
CA SER A 20 -37.62 0.04 -12.06
C SER A 20 -36.11 -0.23 -12.06
N ALA A 21 -35.67 -1.19 -11.25
CA ALA A 21 -34.28 -1.63 -11.13
C ALA A 21 -33.85 -2.49 -12.33
N ASN A 22 -33.82 -1.93 -13.55
CA ASN A 22 -33.34 -2.66 -14.73
C ASN A 22 -32.72 -1.79 -15.84
N THR A 23 -32.32 -0.54 -15.55
CA THR A 23 -31.45 0.21 -16.47
C THR A 23 -29.99 -0.06 -16.09
N PRO A 24 -29.14 -0.58 -17.01
CA PRO A 24 -27.70 -0.52 -16.82
C PRO A 24 -27.32 0.93 -16.53
N PRO A 25 -26.33 1.21 -15.65
CA PRO A 25 -25.85 2.57 -15.49
C PRO A 25 -25.45 3.08 -16.87
N THR A 26 -26.10 4.14 -17.33
CA THR A 26 -25.69 4.86 -18.52
C THR A 26 -24.26 5.32 -18.27
N VAL A 27 -23.32 4.64 -18.92
CA VAL A 27 -21.93 5.07 -19.03
C VAL A 27 -21.99 6.45 -19.66
N GLY A 28 -21.84 7.50 -18.84
CA GLY A 28 -21.63 8.84 -19.35
C GLY A 28 -20.45 8.82 -20.31
N ILE A 29 -20.44 9.74 -21.28
CA ILE A 29 -19.31 9.93 -22.20
C ILE A 29 -18.03 9.90 -21.36
N ASP A 30 -17.18 8.90 -21.56
CA ASP A 30 -15.86 8.84 -20.93
C ASP A 30 -14.92 9.72 -21.76
N PRO A 31 -14.63 10.96 -21.34
CA PRO A 31 -13.80 11.86 -22.14
C PRO A 31 -12.36 11.36 -22.27
N LEU A 32 -11.94 10.43 -21.39
CA LEU A 32 -10.60 9.85 -21.39
C LEU A 32 -10.51 8.60 -22.27
N ASN A 33 -11.64 8.04 -22.70
CA ASN A 33 -11.71 6.80 -23.48
C ASN A 33 -10.83 5.68 -22.90
N VAL A 34 -10.93 5.44 -21.59
CA VAL A 34 -10.08 4.50 -20.88
C VAL A 34 -10.35 3.08 -21.40
N LYS A 35 -9.30 2.42 -21.88
CA LYS A 35 -9.35 0.99 -22.21
C LYS A 35 -9.10 0.17 -20.95
N ILE A 36 -10.03 -0.72 -20.63
CA ILE A 36 -9.94 -1.62 -19.47
C ILE A 36 -9.79 -3.05 -19.98
N TYR A 37 -8.70 -3.69 -19.59
CA TYR A 37 -8.40 -5.09 -19.89
C TYR A 37 -8.39 -5.91 -18.61
N LYS A 38 -8.67 -7.21 -18.73
CA LYS A 38 -8.60 -8.15 -17.63
C LYS A 38 -7.86 -9.41 -18.06
N LEU A 39 -6.75 -9.71 -17.40
CA LEU A 39 -5.93 -10.89 -17.67
C LEU A 39 -6.62 -12.15 -17.14
N LYS A 40 -6.18 -13.32 -17.61
CA LYS A 40 -6.70 -14.63 -17.16
C LYS A 40 -6.52 -14.87 -15.67
N ASN A 41 -5.45 -14.33 -15.06
CA ASN A 41 -5.19 -14.40 -13.63
C ASN A 41 -6.01 -13.40 -12.79
N GLY A 42 -6.80 -12.54 -13.44
CA GLY A 42 -7.68 -11.56 -12.81
C GLY A 42 -7.10 -10.15 -12.67
N LEU A 43 -5.82 -9.93 -13.01
CA LEU A 43 -5.21 -8.60 -13.03
C LEU A 43 -5.98 -7.66 -13.95
N THR A 44 -6.30 -6.48 -13.45
CA THR A 44 -6.94 -5.43 -14.25
C THR A 44 -5.91 -4.47 -14.78
N VAL A 45 -5.98 -4.11 -16.06
CA VAL A 45 -5.12 -3.09 -16.67
C VAL A 45 -6.00 -1.98 -17.21
N MET A 46 -5.75 -0.74 -16.80
CA MET A 46 -6.49 0.44 -17.23
C MET A 46 -5.53 1.38 -17.96
N ILE A 47 -5.86 1.75 -19.19
CA ILE A 47 -5.00 2.57 -20.05
C ILE A 47 -5.77 3.77 -20.58
N SER A 48 -5.28 4.97 -20.30
CA SER A 48 -5.72 6.22 -20.90
C SER A 48 -4.63 6.78 -21.79
N VAL A 49 -4.98 7.30 -22.97
CA VAL A 49 -4.00 7.82 -23.93
C VAL A 49 -3.94 9.34 -23.82
N ASN A 50 -2.76 9.87 -23.52
CA ASN A 50 -2.47 11.30 -23.52
C ASN A 50 -1.12 11.55 -24.19
N LYS A 51 -1.13 12.05 -25.42
CA LYS A 51 0.08 12.26 -26.25
C LYS A 51 0.77 13.60 -26.04
N SER A 52 0.43 14.33 -24.97
CA SER A 52 1.00 15.66 -24.70
C SER A 52 2.50 15.62 -24.46
N GLU A 53 3.00 14.55 -23.83
CA GLU A 53 4.41 14.31 -23.55
C GLU A 53 4.78 12.85 -23.81
N PRO A 54 6.03 12.55 -24.22
CA PRO A 54 6.50 11.18 -24.47
C PRO A 54 6.82 10.44 -23.16
N ARG A 55 5.87 10.49 -22.22
CA ARG A 55 5.97 9.98 -20.85
C ARG A 55 4.71 9.25 -20.44
N LEU A 56 4.84 8.42 -19.41
CA LEU A 56 3.78 7.61 -18.84
C LEU A 56 3.72 7.79 -17.34
N GLN A 57 2.58 8.26 -16.85
CA GLN A 57 2.21 8.06 -15.46
C GLN A 57 1.74 6.61 -15.29
N THR A 58 2.35 5.91 -14.35
CA THR A 58 2.01 4.54 -14.00
C THR A 58 1.57 4.47 -12.54
N MET A 59 0.61 3.60 -12.26
CA MET A 59 0.23 3.23 -10.90
C MET A 59 0.00 1.72 -10.83
N ILE A 60 0.52 1.08 -9.77
CA ILE A 60 0.17 -0.29 -9.42
C ILE A 60 -0.61 -0.22 -8.12
N ALA A 61 -1.91 -0.45 -8.20
CA ALA A 61 -2.83 -0.35 -7.08
C ALA A 61 -3.19 -1.74 -6.57
N VAL A 62 -3.11 -1.93 -5.25
CA VAL A 62 -3.61 -3.10 -4.55
C VAL A 62 -4.86 -2.67 -3.81
N ARG A 63 -5.97 -3.40 -4.00
CA ARG A 63 -7.23 -3.17 -3.27
C ARG A 63 -7.15 -3.80 -1.87
N ALA A 64 -6.18 -3.34 -1.10
CA ALA A 64 -6.01 -3.62 0.31
C ALA A 64 -5.24 -2.46 0.93
N GLY A 65 -5.62 -2.07 2.14
CA GLY A 65 -4.97 -1.02 2.89
C GLY A 65 -5.04 -1.30 4.39
N SER A 66 -4.92 -0.27 5.22
CA SER A 66 -4.88 -0.47 6.67
C SER A 66 -6.15 -1.09 7.26
N LYS A 67 -7.32 -0.95 6.61
CA LYS A 67 -8.55 -1.64 7.08
C LYS A 67 -8.40 -3.16 7.12
N ASN A 68 -7.46 -3.69 6.36
CA ASN A 68 -7.17 -5.11 6.24
C ASN A 68 -6.12 -5.59 7.24
N ASP A 69 -5.54 -4.68 8.02
CA ASP A 69 -4.58 -5.04 9.05
C ASP A 69 -5.25 -5.90 10.13
N PRO A 70 -4.63 -7.00 10.57
CA PRO A 70 -4.98 -7.69 11.79
C PRO A 70 -5.18 -6.72 12.96
N ALA A 71 -6.24 -6.94 13.74
CA ALA A 71 -6.58 -6.06 14.87
C ALA A 71 -5.47 -5.98 15.94
N ASP A 72 -4.61 -7.02 16.01
CA ASP A 72 -3.48 -7.12 16.92
C ASP A 72 -2.15 -6.64 16.32
N ASN A 73 -2.14 -6.17 15.06
CA ASN A 73 -0.96 -5.59 14.39
C ASN A 73 -1.39 -4.55 13.34
N THR A 74 -1.80 -3.36 13.79
CA THR A 74 -2.08 -2.24 12.88
C THR A 74 -0.81 -1.62 12.30
N GLY A 75 -0.90 -1.02 11.11
CA GLY A 75 0.21 -0.41 10.39
C GLY A 75 0.92 -1.38 9.44
N LEU A 76 0.44 -2.62 9.32
CA LEU A 76 1.06 -3.67 8.50
C LEU A 76 1.04 -3.32 7.01
N ALA A 77 -0.08 -2.84 6.48
CA ALA A 77 -0.20 -2.43 5.08
C ALA A 77 0.80 -1.34 4.70
N HIS A 78 0.88 -0.30 5.53
CA HIS A 78 1.80 0.82 5.34
C HIS A 78 3.26 0.36 5.48
N TYR A 79 3.53 -0.51 6.45
CA TYR A 79 4.88 -1.00 6.62
C TYR A 79 5.34 -1.90 5.45
N LEU A 80 4.45 -2.74 4.94
CA LEU A 80 4.68 -3.53 3.73
C LEU A 80 4.96 -2.63 2.53
N GLU A 81 4.28 -1.49 2.41
CA GLU A 81 4.53 -0.50 1.37
C GLU A 81 6.01 -0.11 1.31
N HIS A 82 6.59 0.29 2.44
CA HIS A 82 8.00 0.65 2.57
C HIS A 82 8.93 -0.51 2.21
N LEU A 83 8.58 -1.71 2.67
CA LEU A 83 9.41 -2.90 2.50
C LEU A 83 9.46 -3.38 1.04
N LEU A 84 8.45 -3.08 0.22
CA LEU A 84 8.45 -3.44 -1.21
C LEU A 84 9.52 -2.68 -2.02
N PHE A 85 10.10 -1.60 -1.48
CA PHE A 85 11.23 -0.89 -2.10
C PHE A 85 12.58 -1.53 -1.78
N LYS A 86 12.64 -2.46 -0.83
CA LYS A 86 13.92 -3.04 -0.34
C LYS A 86 14.45 -4.17 -1.23
N GLY A 87 13.69 -4.54 -2.25
CA GLY A 87 14.09 -5.46 -3.31
C GLY A 87 13.68 -6.91 -3.08
N THR A 88 14.29 -7.82 -3.83
CA THR A 88 13.90 -9.24 -3.91
C THR A 88 15.09 -10.16 -3.67
N ASP A 89 14.92 -11.47 -3.86
CA ASP A 89 16.05 -12.42 -3.91
C ASP A 89 16.98 -12.19 -5.12
N ARG A 90 16.59 -11.37 -6.11
CA ARG A 90 17.37 -11.10 -7.33
C ARG A 90 18.08 -9.76 -7.33
N PHE A 91 17.56 -8.75 -6.63
CA PHE A 91 18.18 -7.43 -6.52
C PHE A 91 18.04 -6.85 -5.12
N GLY A 92 18.89 -5.87 -4.79
CA GLY A 92 18.92 -5.23 -3.46
C GLY A 92 19.77 -5.97 -2.44
N THR A 93 20.59 -6.93 -2.88
CA THR A 93 21.49 -7.73 -2.03
C THR A 93 22.74 -8.14 -2.79
N LYS A 94 23.87 -8.24 -2.07
CA LYS A 94 25.15 -8.72 -2.58
C LYS A 94 25.22 -10.25 -2.64
N ASP A 95 24.51 -10.94 -1.74
CA ASP A 95 24.48 -12.40 -1.63
C ASP A 95 23.24 -12.83 -0.84
N TYR A 96 22.12 -13.09 -1.54
CA TYR A 96 20.86 -13.45 -0.90
C TYR A 96 20.95 -14.74 -0.08
N VAL A 97 21.74 -15.72 -0.54
CA VAL A 97 21.83 -17.03 0.13
C VAL A 97 22.45 -16.89 1.52
N LYS A 98 23.43 -16.01 1.68
CA LYS A 98 24.00 -15.68 2.99
C LYS A 98 23.10 -14.75 3.79
N GLU A 99 22.57 -13.70 3.16
CA GLU A 99 21.65 -12.74 3.78
C GLU A 99 20.45 -13.45 4.43
N LYS A 100 19.82 -14.38 3.71
CA LYS A 100 18.60 -15.08 4.12
C LYS A 100 18.72 -15.71 5.50
N LYS A 101 19.88 -16.28 5.85
CA LYS A 101 20.09 -16.92 7.17
C LYS A 101 19.89 -15.92 8.31
N TYR A 102 20.40 -14.70 8.14
CA TYR A 102 20.26 -13.64 9.14
C TYR A 102 18.85 -13.05 9.13
N LEU A 103 18.21 -12.95 7.96
CA LEU A 103 16.81 -12.50 7.88
C LEU A 103 15.86 -13.48 8.58
N ASP A 104 16.05 -14.79 8.39
CA ASP A 104 15.26 -15.82 9.06
C ASP A 104 15.46 -15.77 10.60
N GLU A 105 16.68 -15.48 11.06
CA GLU A 105 16.98 -15.29 12.49
C GLU A 105 16.33 -14.01 13.04
N VAL A 106 16.39 -12.89 12.31
CA VAL A 106 15.72 -11.64 12.69
C VAL A 106 14.21 -11.85 12.81
N GLU A 107 13.59 -12.53 11.84
CA GLU A 107 12.16 -12.87 11.90
C GLU A 107 11.86 -13.69 13.16
N SER A 108 12.63 -14.75 13.42
CA SER A 108 12.44 -15.60 14.60
C SER A 108 12.59 -14.82 15.92
N LEU A 109 13.57 -13.91 16.00
CA LEU A 109 13.79 -13.07 17.17
C LEU A 109 12.66 -12.06 17.42
N TYR A 110 12.07 -11.48 16.36
CA TYR A 110 10.90 -10.61 16.52
C TYR A 110 9.68 -11.37 17.03
N GLU A 111 9.47 -12.59 16.55
CA GLU A 111 8.39 -13.44 17.09
C GLU A 111 8.65 -13.81 18.55
N GLU A 112 9.89 -14.13 18.95
CA GLU A 112 10.27 -14.34 20.35
C GLU A 112 10.04 -13.08 21.19
N TYR A 113 10.48 -11.92 20.69
CA TYR A 113 10.35 -10.62 21.35
C TYR A 113 8.88 -10.29 21.62
N ASN A 114 7.99 -10.49 20.65
CA ASN A 114 6.55 -10.18 20.79
C ASN A 114 5.84 -11.04 21.85
N HIS A 115 6.32 -12.25 22.12
CA HIS A 115 5.73 -13.15 23.14
C HIS A 115 6.42 -13.04 24.51
N THR A 116 7.49 -12.26 24.64
CA THR A 116 8.24 -12.11 25.88
C THR A 116 7.75 -10.88 26.65
N THR A 117 7.40 -11.04 27.93
CA THR A 117 6.93 -9.94 28.79
C THR A 117 8.00 -9.42 29.76
N ASP A 118 8.95 -10.27 30.18
CA ASP A 118 10.02 -9.88 31.09
C ASP A 118 10.95 -8.83 30.46
N ALA A 119 11.12 -7.69 31.14
CA ALA A 119 11.81 -6.53 30.60
C ALA A 119 13.30 -6.79 30.31
N ALA A 120 13.98 -7.55 31.19
CA ALA A 120 15.39 -7.87 31.01
C ALA A 120 15.60 -8.80 29.81
N THR A 121 14.75 -9.82 29.70
CA THR A 121 14.76 -10.77 28.57
C THR A 121 14.43 -10.06 27.26
N ARG A 122 13.38 -9.22 27.24
CA ARG A 122 13.03 -8.40 26.05
C ARG A 122 14.19 -7.53 25.59
N LYS A 123 14.88 -6.85 26.53
CA LYS A 123 16.05 -6.03 26.22
C LYS A 123 17.16 -6.85 25.58
N ASN A 124 17.43 -8.06 26.11
CA ASN A 124 18.45 -8.95 25.54
C ASN A 124 18.07 -9.45 24.14
N ILE A 125 16.81 -9.80 23.91
CA ILE A 125 16.33 -10.19 22.58
C ILE A 125 16.47 -9.01 21.60
N TYR A 126 16.10 -7.80 22.00
CA TYR A 126 16.24 -6.61 21.15
C TYR A 126 17.70 -6.32 20.78
N HIS A 127 18.64 -6.48 21.72
CA HIS A 127 20.07 -6.37 21.41
C HIS A 127 20.55 -7.41 20.39
N ARG A 128 19.99 -8.63 20.43
CA ARG A 128 20.25 -9.66 19.41
C ARG A 128 19.65 -9.27 18.06
N ILE A 129 18.42 -8.77 18.03
CA ILE A 129 17.77 -8.27 16.81
C ILE A 129 18.65 -7.21 16.15
N ASP A 130 19.09 -6.20 16.90
CA ASP A 130 19.96 -5.13 16.41
C ASP A 130 21.28 -5.70 15.83
N SER A 131 21.96 -6.57 16.58
CA SER A 131 23.22 -7.19 16.17
C SER A 131 23.09 -8.00 14.88
N VAL A 132 22.09 -8.89 14.80
CA VAL A 132 21.87 -9.74 13.63
C VAL A 132 21.38 -8.92 12.43
N SER A 133 20.55 -7.90 12.68
CA SER A 133 20.10 -6.97 11.63
C SER A 133 21.26 -6.17 11.04
N GLY A 134 22.23 -5.75 11.87
CA GLY A 134 23.46 -5.10 11.40
C GLY A 134 24.29 -6.00 10.48
N ILE A 135 24.37 -7.30 10.78
CA ILE A 135 25.03 -8.28 9.90
C ILE A 135 24.24 -8.44 8.60
N ALA A 136 22.92 -8.62 8.66
CA ALA A 136 22.07 -8.72 7.48
C ALA A 136 22.20 -7.48 6.57
N ALA A 137 22.22 -6.28 7.16
CA ALA A 137 22.35 -5.02 6.44
C ALA A 137 23.68 -4.89 5.66
N SER A 138 24.75 -5.60 6.07
CA SER A 138 26.01 -5.61 5.33
C SER A 138 25.89 -6.25 3.93
N TYR A 139 24.90 -7.13 3.74
CA TYR A 139 24.57 -7.74 2.46
C TYR A 139 23.62 -6.87 1.63
N ALA A 140 22.81 -6.03 2.27
CA ALA A 140 21.84 -5.20 1.57
C ALA A 140 22.53 -4.16 0.68
N ILE A 141 21.92 -3.90 -0.47
CA ILE A 141 22.28 -2.78 -1.35
C ILE A 141 21.16 -1.75 -1.20
N ALA A 142 21.41 -0.72 -0.40
CA ALA A 142 20.41 0.30 -0.11
C ALA A 142 20.00 1.06 -1.39
N ASN A 143 18.69 1.31 -1.48
CA ASN A 143 18.04 2.09 -2.55
C ASN A 143 18.28 1.51 -3.96
N GLU A 144 18.46 0.18 -4.07
CA GLU A 144 18.72 -0.46 -5.37
C GLU A 144 17.53 -0.32 -6.31
N TYR A 145 16.30 -0.48 -5.80
CA TYR A 145 15.09 -0.25 -6.59
C TYR A 145 15.04 1.18 -7.17
N ASP A 146 15.29 2.19 -6.33
CA ASP A 146 15.26 3.59 -6.75
C ASP A 146 16.32 3.87 -7.82
N LYS A 147 17.51 3.28 -7.68
CA LYS A 147 18.58 3.38 -8.68
C LYS A 147 18.20 2.71 -9.99
N LEU A 148 17.58 1.54 -9.96
CA LEU A 148 17.10 0.84 -11.16
C LEU A 148 16.08 1.70 -11.91
N LEU A 149 15.10 2.27 -11.21
CA LEU A 149 14.12 3.15 -11.82
C LEU A 149 14.72 4.47 -12.32
N ALA A 150 15.60 5.10 -11.54
CA ALA A 150 16.30 6.30 -11.98
C ALA A 150 17.16 6.04 -13.24
N SER A 151 17.75 4.84 -13.38
CA SER A 151 18.55 4.46 -14.55
C SER A 151 17.74 4.38 -15.85
N ILE A 152 16.42 4.18 -15.74
CA ILE A 152 15.48 4.24 -16.87
C ILE A 152 14.79 5.60 -16.98
N GLY A 153 15.28 6.64 -16.29
CA GLY A 153 14.73 7.99 -16.35
C GLY A 153 13.38 8.16 -15.65
N ALA A 154 13.04 7.25 -14.72
CA ALA A 154 11.86 7.40 -13.90
C ALA A 154 12.00 8.60 -12.95
N THR A 155 10.90 9.31 -12.75
CA THR A 155 10.76 10.42 -11.80
C THR A 155 9.48 10.23 -10.98
N GLY A 156 9.41 10.88 -9.82
CA GLY A 156 8.21 10.81 -8.98
C GLY A 156 7.91 9.40 -8.44
N THR A 157 8.91 8.52 -8.40
CA THR A 157 8.80 7.19 -7.76
C THR A 157 8.40 7.37 -6.31
N ASN A 158 7.23 6.86 -5.96
CA ASN A 158 6.68 6.97 -4.61
C ASN A 158 5.61 5.89 -4.38
N ALA A 159 5.07 5.85 -3.17
CA ALA A 159 3.88 5.08 -2.85
C ALA A 159 3.04 5.79 -1.80
N PHE A 160 1.83 5.28 -1.61
CA PHE A 160 1.00 5.66 -0.48
C PHE A 160 0.04 4.52 -0.10
N THR A 161 -0.29 4.48 1.18
CA THR A 161 -1.29 3.57 1.74
C THR A 161 -2.42 4.38 2.34
N SER A 162 -3.64 3.92 2.11
CA SER A 162 -4.86 4.44 2.70
C SER A 162 -5.65 3.29 3.33
N MET A 163 -6.90 3.55 3.72
CA MET A 163 -7.74 2.55 4.39
C MET A 163 -7.99 1.32 3.50
N GLU A 164 -8.20 1.52 2.20
CA GLU A 164 -8.64 0.43 1.30
C GLU A 164 -7.66 0.09 0.17
N GLN A 165 -6.55 0.82 0.08
CA GLN A 165 -5.60 0.67 -1.02
C GLN A 165 -4.17 0.99 -0.62
N THR A 166 -3.23 0.36 -1.30
CA THR A 166 -1.83 0.74 -1.38
C THR A 166 -1.50 0.92 -2.85
N VAL A 167 -0.87 2.04 -3.21
CA VAL A 167 -0.61 2.40 -4.61
C VAL A 167 0.85 2.80 -4.75
N TYR A 168 1.52 2.23 -5.75
CA TYR A 168 2.88 2.58 -6.12
C TYR A 168 2.86 3.36 -7.43
N VAL A 169 3.57 4.48 -7.49
CA VAL A 169 3.49 5.42 -8.60
C VAL A 169 4.86 5.70 -9.19
N ASN A 170 4.91 5.82 -10.52
CA ASN A 170 6.10 6.28 -11.23
C ASN A 170 5.69 7.11 -12.45
N ASP A 171 6.51 8.06 -12.82
CA ASP A 171 6.50 8.71 -14.13
C ASP A 171 7.73 8.25 -14.93
N ILE A 172 7.56 7.64 -16.10
CA ILE A 172 8.64 7.09 -16.92
C ILE A 172 8.60 7.61 -18.37
N PRO A 173 9.72 7.65 -19.09
CA PRO A 173 9.71 7.86 -20.54
C PRO A 173 9.00 6.70 -21.26
N SER A 174 8.15 6.98 -22.26
CA SER A 174 7.35 5.96 -22.94
C SER A 174 8.17 4.82 -23.56
N ASN A 175 9.39 5.11 -24.01
CA ASN A 175 10.30 4.12 -24.59
C ASN A 175 10.98 3.20 -23.56
N GLN A 176 10.76 3.40 -22.26
CA GLN A 176 11.30 2.56 -21.19
C GLN A 176 10.25 1.63 -20.57
N PHE A 177 9.03 1.60 -21.10
CA PHE A 177 7.92 0.83 -20.55
C PHE A 177 8.25 -0.66 -20.36
N GLU A 178 8.90 -1.30 -21.34
CA GLU A 178 9.30 -2.72 -21.23
C GLU A 178 10.23 -2.98 -20.03
N LYS A 179 11.20 -2.09 -19.78
CA LYS A 179 12.10 -2.21 -18.62
C LYS A 179 11.37 -1.95 -17.31
N TRP A 180 10.47 -0.96 -17.30
CA TRP A 180 9.65 -0.67 -16.13
C TRP A 180 8.78 -1.88 -15.75
N VAL A 181 8.10 -2.50 -16.71
CA VAL A 181 7.31 -3.73 -16.48
C VAL A 181 8.19 -4.84 -15.92
N ALA A 182 9.39 -5.05 -16.46
CA ALA A 182 10.31 -6.08 -15.96
C ALA A 182 10.75 -5.83 -14.50
N ILE A 183 11.04 -4.56 -14.14
CA ILE A 183 11.43 -4.18 -12.77
C ILE A 183 10.25 -4.40 -11.81
N GLU A 184 9.05 -3.95 -12.18
CA GLU A 184 7.86 -4.10 -11.34
C GLU A 184 7.44 -5.57 -11.21
N ALA A 185 7.48 -6.35 -12.30
CA ALA A 185 7.21 -7.78 -12.26
C ALA A 185 8.15 -8.49 -11.28
N GLU A 186 9.45 -8.15 -11.26
CA GLU A 186 10.38 -8.68 -10.28
C GLU A 186 10.06 -8.22 -8.86
N ARG A 187 9.73 -6.94 -8.64
CA ARG A 187 9.37 -6.38 -7.32
C ARG A 187 8.21 -7.13 -6.66
N PHE A 188 7.18 -7.49 -7.42
CA PHE A 188 6.02 -8.22 -6.91
C PHE A 188 6.19 -9.75 -6.94
N ARG A 189 7.25 -10.29 -7.57
CA ARG A 189 7.45 -11.75 -7.65
C ARG A 189 7.79 -12.38 -6.30
N ASN A 190 8.77 -11.82 -5.59
CA ASN A 190 9.25 -12.35 -4.32
C ASN A 190 9.98 -11.27 -3.50
N PRO A 191 9.25 -10.30 -2.91
CA PRO A 191 9.85 -9.25 -2.11
C PRO A 191 10.55 -9.83 -0.87
N VAL A 192 11.72 -9.28 -0.57
CA VAL A 192 12.50 -9.63 0.62
C VAL A 192 12.40 -8.47 1.61
N LEU A 193 11.86 -8.74 2.79
CA LEU A 193 11.65 -7.76 3.87
C LEU A 193 12.98 -7.44 4.60
N ARG A 194 14.04 -7.17 3.84
CA ARG A 194 15.34 -6.77 4.37
C ARG A 194 15.29 -5.35 4.92
N LEU A 195 16.32 -4.98 5.70
CA LEU A 195 16.40 -3.67 6.37
C LEU A 195 15.18 -3.38 7.27
N PHE A 196 14.47 -4.42 7.69
CA PHE A 196 13.28 -4.31 8.51
C PHE A 196 13.54 -3.50 9.79
N HIS A 197 14.58 -3.86 10.54
CA HIS A 197 14.90 -3.19 11.80
C HIS A 197 15.13 -1.68 11.63
N THR A 198 15.86 -1.29 10.59
CA THR A 198 16.10 0.13 10.29
C THR A 198 14.86 0.86 9.77
N GLU A 199 14.02 0.17 9.01
CA GLU A 199 12.78 0.76 8.48
C GLU A 199 11.75 0.98 9.59
N LEU A 200 11.78 0.18 10.65
CA LEU A 200 10.92 0.34 11.81
C LEU A 200 11.05 1.74 12.43
N GLU A 201 12.27 2.23 12.54
CA GLU A 201 12.57 3.56 13.09
C GLU A 201 12.04 4.67 12.18
N ALA A 202 12.11 4.50 10.85
CA ALA A 202 11.54 5.46 9.90
C ALA A 202 10.01 5.54 9.99
N VAL A 203 9.32 4.40 10.05
CA VAL A 203 7.86 4.35 10.24
C VAL A 203 7.45 4.91 11.60
N TYR A 204 8.26 4.65 12.63
CA TYR A 204 8.02 5.21 13.96
C TYR A 204 8.18 6.73 13.97
N GLU A 205 9.17 7.27 13.27
CA GLU A 205 9.35 8.72 13.14
C GLU A 205 8.18 9.36 12.38
N GLU A 206 7.69 8.72 11.32
CA GLU A 206 6.49 9.18 10.63
C GLU A 206 5.26 9.18 11.56
N LYS A 207 5.13 8.17 12.44
CA LYS A 207 4.07 8.17 13.47
C LYS A 207 4.20 9.37 14.38
N ASN A 208 5.40 9.71 14.85
CA ASN A 208 5.64 10.86 15.72
C ASN A 208 5.25 12.17 15.03
N ILE A 209 5.70 12.38 13.79
CA ILE A 209 5.34 13.56 13.00
C ILE A 209 3.81 13.62 12.79
N GLY A 210 3.19 12.49 12.45
CA GLY A 210 1.73 12.40 12.29
C GLY A 210 0.97 12.69 13.58
N MET A 211 1.54 12.36 14.74
CA MET A 211 1.01 12.67 16.06
C MET A 211 1.14 14.14 16.45
N ASP A 212 1.83 14.98 15.68
CA ASP A 212 1.83 16.44 15.86
C ASP A 212 0.87 17.16 14.90
N ASN A 213 0.27 16.45 13.95
CA ASN A 213 -0.68 17.00 12.99
C ASN A 213 -2.10 17.08 13.57
N GLU A 214 -2.61 18.29 13.82
CA GLU A 214 -3.94 18.52 14.39
C GLU A 214 -5.08 17.96 13.53
N ALA A 215 -5.03 18.17 12.20
CA ALA A 215 -6.07 17.68 11.29
C ALA A 215 -6.16 16.15 11.32
N ARG A 216 -5.02 15.47 11.41
CA ARG A 216 -4.96 14.01 11.55
C ARG A 216 -5.53 13.55 12.89
N LYS A 217 -5.21 14.22 14.00
CA LYS A 217 -5.80 13.91 15.32
C LYS A 217 -7.33 14.00 15.29
N VAL A 218 -7.86 15.09 14.73
CA VAL A 218 -9.31 15.28 14.61
C VAL A 218 -9.94 14.18 13.76
N ASN A 219 -9.31 13.82 12.63
CA ASN A 219 -9.81 12.76 11.77
C ASN A 219 -9.80 11.38 12.46
N GLU A 220 -8.68 10.99 13.08
CA GLU A 220 -8.55 9.71 13.80
C GLU A 220 -9.56 9.62 14.96
N ALA A 221 -9.71 10.70 15.76
CA ALA A 221 -10.67 10.74 16.86
C ALA A 221 -12.13 10.67 16.37
N THR A 222 -12.44 11.35 15.27
CA THR A 222 -13.77 11.33 14.65
C THR A 222 -14.10 9.92 14.15
N LEU A 223 -13.18 9.28 13.42
CA LEU A 223 -13.37 7.92 12.92
C LEU A 223 -13.50 6.92 14.06
N ALA A 224 -12.67 7.02 15.11
CA ALA A 224 -12.78 6.17 16.29
C ALA A 224 -14.13 6.31 17.02
N GLY A 225 -14.66 7.54 17.12
CA GLY A 225 -15.97 7.81 17.71
C GLY A 225 -17.15 7.32 16.88
N LEU A 226 -17.09 7.46 15.56
CA LEU A 226 -18.14 7.01 14.64
C LEU A 226 -18.14 5.49 14.43
N PHE A 227 -16.95 4.86 14.42
CA PHE A 227 -16.74 3.47 14.00
C PHE A 227 -16.10 2.63 15.11
N THR A 228 -16.76 2.53 16.26
CA THR A 228 -16.21 1.89 17.48
C THR A 228 -15.80 0.41 17.34
N LYS A 229 -16.33 -0.30 16.34
CA LYS A 229 -16.03 -1.73 16.07
C LYS A 229 -15.55 -2.01 14.65
N HIS A 230 -15.70 -1.05 13.74
CA HIS A 230 -15.36 -1.25 12.34
C HIS A 230 -13.90 -0.83 12.11
N PRO A 231 -13.14 -1.50 11.22
CA PRO A 231 -11.74 -1.16 10.92
C PRO A 231 -11.46 0.31 10.64
N TYR A 232 -12.46 1.04 10.15
CA TYR A 232 -12.36 2.49 9.94
C TYR A 232 -12.06 3.29 11.19
N GLY A 233 -12.52 2.85 12.36
CA GLY A 233 -12.23 3.48 13.64
C GLY A 233 -11.15 2.77 14.46
N THR A 234 -10.72 1.57 14.05
CA THR A 234 -9.82 0.73 14.86
C THR A 234 -8.46 0.44 14.19
N GLN A 235 -8.32 0.59 12.86
CA GLN A 235 -7.09 0.34 12.11
C GLN A 235 -6.56 1.65 11.50
N THR A 236 -5.81 2.42 12.29
CA THR A 236 -5.14 3.63 11.76
C THR A 236 -4.06 3.25 10.74
N THR A 237 -3.87 4.08 9.71
CA THR A 237 -2.98 3.74 8.58
C THR A 237 -1.53 3.46 8.96
N ILE A 238 -0.94 4.32 9.79
CA ILE A 238 0.43 4.11 10.31
C ILE A 238 0.43 3.09 11.45
N GLY A 239 -0.73 2.85 12.07
CA GLY A 239 -0.87 1.98 13.24
C GLY A 239 -0.72 2.70 14.58
N THR A 240 -0.85 1.91 15.65
CA THR A 240 -0.66 2.33 17.03
C THR A 240 0.82 2.22 17.41
N VAL A 241 1.24 3.06 18.37
CA VAL A 241 2.61 3.01 18.94
C VAL A 241 2.92 1.63 19.52
N GLU A 242 1.93 0.97 20.12
CA GLU A 242 2.09 -0.36 20.69
C GLU A 242 2.37 -1.42 19.63
N HIS A 243 1.60 -1.43 18.52
CA HIS A 243 1.81 -2.40 17.44
C HIS A 243 3.10 -2.15 16.67
N LEU A 244 3.49 -0.89 16.46
CA LEU A 244 4.76 -0.54 15.84
C LEU A 244 5.96 -0.97 16.70
N LYS A 245 5.84 -0.96 18.03
CA LYS A 245 6.89 -1.44 18.94
C LYS A 245 6.97 -2.97 19.04
N ASN A 246 5.98 -3.69 18.51
CA ASN A 246 5.90 -5.15 18.55
C ASN A 246 5.51 -5.71 17.16
N PRO A 247 6.31 -5.45 16.12
CA PRO A 247 5.94 -5.80 14.77
C PRO A 247 6.16 -7.29 14.49
N SER A 248 5.42 -7.86 13.54
CA SER A 248 5.58 -9.26 13.11
C SER A 248 5.87 -9.34 11.61
N ILE A 249 7.10 -9.74 11.27
CA ILE A 249 7.53 -9.95 9.87
C ILE A 249 6.66 -11.05 9.23
N LYS A 250 6.34 -12.09 10.00
CA LYS A 250 5.47 -13.18 9.53
C LYS A 250 4.07 -12.69 9.14
N LYS A 251 3.47 -11.78 9.92
CA LYS A 251 2.17 -11.19 9.57
C LYS A 251 2.25 -10.29 8.34
N ILE A 252 3.35 -9.57 8.12
CA ILE A 252 3.59 -8.81 6.88
C ILE A 252 3.63 -9.73 5.67
N ARG A 253 4.38 -10.85 5.75
CA ARG A 253 4.43 -11.85 4.68
C ARG A 253 3.05 -12.45 4.38
N ASN A 254 2.27 -12.72 5.42
CA ASN A 254 0.89 -13.20 5.27
C ASN A 254 -0.01 -12.15 4.61
N TYR A 255 0.12 -10.88 4.99
CA TYR A 255 -0.62 -9.78 4.38
C TYR A 255 -0.31 -9.69 2.88
N PHE A 256 0.98 -9.71 2.50
CA PHE A 256 1.39 -9.74 1.10
C PHE A 256 0.76 -10.92 0.36
N SER A 257 0.91 -12.14 0.89
CA SER A 257 0.41 -13.36 0.26
C SER A 257 -1.12 -13.38 0.08
N ASN A 258 -1.86 -12.75 0.99
CA ASN A 258 -3.32 -12.72 0.96
C ASN A 258 -3.89 -11.64 0.03
N TYR A 259 -3.23 -10.48 -0.04
CA TYR A 259 -3.81 -9.29 -0.67
C TYR A 259 -3.11 -8.85 -1.95
N TYR A 260 -1.82 -9.14 -2.11
CA TYR A 260 -1.02 -8.80 -3.30
C TYR A 260 -1.13 -9.91 -4.33
N VAL A 261 -2.38 -10.22 -4.71
CA VAL A 261 -2.73 -11.24 -5.69
C VAL A 261 -3.34 -10.59 -6.94
N PRO A 262 -3.11 -11.11 -8.15
CA PRO A 262 -3.47 -10.43 -9.40
C PRO A 262 -4.94 -9.96 -9.46
N ASN A 263 -5.90 -10.80 -9.05
CA ASN A 263 -7.33 -10.46 -9.03
C ASN A 263 -7.75 -9.40 -8.00
N ASN A 264 -6.82 -8.96 -7.15
CA ASN A 264 -6.98 -7.87 -6.19
C ASN A 264 -6.12 -6.65 -6.54
N MET A 265 -5.52 -6.62 -7.73
CA MET A 265 -4.61 -5.57 -8.18
C MET A 265 -5.06 -4.95 -9.50
N ALA A 266 -4.59 -3.73 -9.75
CA ALA A 266 -4.71 -3.06 -11.03
C ALA A 266 -3.41 -2.36 -11.43
N ILE A 267 -3.07 -2.41 -12.71
CA ILE A 267 -2.05 -1.56 -13.32
C ILE A 267 -2.76 -0.45 -14.09
N ILE A 268 -2.48 0.80 -13.77
CA ILE A 268 -3.10 1.98 -14.36
C ILE A 268 -2.02 2.77 -15.08
N ILE A 269 -2.24 3.08 -16.35
CA ILE A 269 -1.27 3.74 -17.22
C ILE A 269 -1.96 4.91 -17.91
N SER A 270 -1.31 6.07 -17.91
CA SER A 270 -1.78 7.26 -18.62
C SER A 270 -0.61 7.96 -19.30
N GLY A 271 -0.70 8.20 -20.61
CA GLY A 271 0.32 8.96 -21.35
C GLY A 271 0.47 8.54 -22.81
N ASP A 272 1.65 8.80 -23.40
CA ASP A 272 1.92 8.54 -24.82
C ASP A 272 2.25 7.06 -25.06
N VAL A 273 1.20 6.26 -25.27
CA VAL A 273 1.27 4.81 -25.52
C VAL A 273 0.33 4.35 -26.61
N ASP A 274 0.68 3.20 -27.19
CA ASP A 274 -0.24 2.30 -27.85
C ASP A 274 -0.79 1.32 -26.80
N PRO A 275 -2.09 1.40 -26.44
CA PRO A 275 -2.67 0.54 -25.41
C PRO A 275 -2.55 -0.95 -25.71
N ASP A 276 -2.64 -1.35 -26.97
CA ASP A 276 -2.66 -2.77 -27.34
C ASP A 276 -1.24 -3.35 -27.26
N LYS A 277 -0.22 -2.54 -27.61
CA LYS A 277 1.20 -2.90 -27.41
C LYS A 277 1.56 -3.01 -25.93
N VAL A 278 1.15 -2.04 -25.12
CA VAL A 278 1.40 -2.01 -23.67
C VAL A 278 0.74 -3.20 -22.99
N PHE A 279 -0.53 -3.47 -23.31
CA PHE A 279 -1.25 -4.62 -22.78
C PHE A 279 -0.55 -5.94 -23.11
N ALA A 280 -0.10 -6.12 -24.36
CA ALA A 280 0.63 -7.31 -24.78
C ALA A 280 1.99 -7.51 -24.09
N GLN A 281 2.60 -6.46 -23.52
CA GLN A 281 3.82 -6.59 -22.71
C GLN A 281 3.52 -6.95 -21.24
N ILE A 282 2.28 -6.75 -20.78
CA ILE A 282 1.84 -7.10 -19.42
C ILE A 282 1.30 -8.54 -19.36
N ASP A 283 0.63 -9.01 -20.42
CA ASP A 283 0.08 -10.39 -20.53
C ASP A 283 1.16 -11.46 -20.69
#